data_AF-A0A369MNG2-F1
#
_entry.id   AF-A0A369MNG2-F1
#
_cell.length_a   1.000
_cell.length_b   1.000
_cell.length_c   1.000
_cell.angle_alpha   90.00
_cell.angle_beta   90.00
_cell.angle_gamma   90.00
#
_symmetry.space_group_name_H-M   'P 1'
#
loop_
_entity.id
_entity.type
_entity.pdbx_description
1 polymer ?
#
loop_
_entity_poly.entity_id
_entity_poly.type
_entity_poly.pdbx_seq_one_letter_code
_entity_poly.pdbx_strand_id
1 'polypeptide(L)'
;IVAEGVNSLLCERSLGNPRPKPSQMAVGVKQVFELPSNVIEDRFLVPEGEGAAMLFVGDCTHGNVGGGFLYTNRDSISLGLVATISLAADGANETPVYQMLEDFKNHPAVAPVIRGAKLVEHSGHMVPEGGYGMVPKYVFDGCLVAGESAGLCMNMGYQVRGMDFAVASGQMAGQAAVRALDAGDTSAAGLSSYKEAMEGSFVIQDLRTFSKWPHVMEGWDRMFAEYPVMARDIFNAMFSVDGEPQRPLMKRMMPIVKERGLFKLAGEVRKAVKSL
;
A
#
# COMPACT_ATOMS: atom_id res chain seq x y z
N ILE A 1 25.11 -9.68 -1.29
CA ILE A 1 23.81 -9.06 -1.67
C ILE A 1 23.12 -8.63 -0.39
N VAL A 2 22.75 -7.36 -0.26
CA VAL A 2 22.01 -6.82 0.88
C VAL A 2 20.52 -6.85 0.54
N ALA A 3 19.77 -7.66 1.29
CA ALA A 3 18.33 -7.85 1.18
C ALA A 3 17.72 -7.95 2.59
N GLU A 4 18.07 -7.00 3.45
CA GLU A 4 17.68 -6.93 4.87
C GLU A 4 16.25 -6.39 5.10
N GLY A 5 15.55 -6.03 4.02
CA GLY A 5 14.21 -5.45 4.06
C GLY A 5 14.21 -3.93 4.27
N VAL A 6 13.06 -3.40 4.67
CA VAL A 6 12.77 -1.97 4.86
C VAL A 6 13.65 -1.26 5.90
N ASN A 7 14.11 -1.99 6.92
CA ASN A 7 15.03 -1.49 7.94
C ASN A 7 16.48 -1.59 7.43
N SER A 8 16.82 -0.76 6.45
CA SER A 8 18.06 -0.85 5.68
C SER A 8 19.30 -0.34 6.45
N LEU A 9 19.61 -0.96 7.60
CA LEU A 9 20.68 -0.55 8.50
C LEU A 9 22.07 -0.72 7.88
N LEU A 10 22.31 -1.81 7.14
CA LEU A 10 23.56 -2.00 6.41
C LEU A 10 23.67 -1.01 5.24
N CYS A 11 22.58 -0.77 4.52
CA CYS A 11 22.59 0.24 3.46
C CYS A 11 22.93 1.63 4.00
N GLU A 12 22.32 2.04 5.11
CA GLU A 12 22.56 3.35 5.73
C GLU A 12 23.99 3.45 6.30
N ARG A 13 24.37 2.49 7.16
CA ARG A 13 25.60 2.58 7.96
C ARG A 13 26.86 2.15 7.22
N SER A 14 26.74 1.26 6.23
CA SER A 14 27.90 0.66 5.56
C SER A 14 28.04 1.07 4.09
N LEU A 15 26.93 1.36 3.40
CA LEU A 15 26.96 1.75 1.98
C LEU A 15 26.75 3.25 1.76
N GLY A 16 26.38 4.00 2.79
CA GLY A 16 26.14 5.44 2.72
C GLY A 16 24.84 5.81 2.00
N ASN A 17 23.90 4.87 1.85
CA ASN A 17 22.57 5.20 1.33
C ASN A 17 21.83 6.11 2.33
N PRO A 18 21.13 7.16 1.84
CA PRO A 18 20.43 8.07 2.73
C PRO A 18 19.26 7.37 3.43
N ARG A 19 18.99 7.75 4.68
CA ARG A 19 17.77 7.34 5.37
C ARG A 19 16.55 7.92 4.64
N PRO A 20 15.51 7.11 4.34
CA PRO A 20 14.27 7.62 3.77
C PRO A 20 13.61 8.68 4.66
N LYS A 21 12.91 9.64 4.04
CA LYS A 21 12.13 10.64 4.78
C LYS A 21 10.89 9.98 5.41
N PRO A 22 10.36 10.51 6.53
CA PRO A 22 9.10 10.01 7.11
C PRO A 22 7.92 10.00 6.13
N SER A 23 7.85 10.94 5.18
CA SER A 23 6.81 10.97 4.13
C SER A 23 6.98 9.91 3.04
N GLN A 24 8.14 9.25 2.97
CA GLN A 24 8.42 8.19 2.00
C GLN A 24 8.23 6.79 2.60
N MET A 25 7.73 6.73 3.83
CA MET A 25 7.62 5.50 4.62
C MET A 25 6.25 5.45 5.29
N ALA A 26 5.69 4.25 5.35
CA ALA A 26 4.49 3.98 6.10
C ALA A 26 4.75 2.93 7.18
N VAL A 27 3.90 2.92 8.20
CA VAL A 27 3.83 1.86 9.20
C VAL A 27 2.55 1.07 8.97
N GLY A 28 2.72 -0.24 8.84
CA GLY A 28 1.65 -1.22 8.77
C GLY A 28 1.52 -1.96 10.09
N VAL A 29 0.27 -2.22 10.49
CA VAL A 29 -0.09 -3.13 11.58
C VAL A 29 -1.03 -4.19 11.03
N LYS A 30 -0.84 -5.44 11.42
CA LYS A 30 -1.59 -6.60 10.92
C LYS A 30 -1.92 -7.54 12.06
N GLN A 31 -3.16 -8.01 12.07
CA GLN A 31 -3.65 -9.10 12.90
C GLN A 31 -4.06 -10.29 12.00
N VAL A 32 -3.78 -11.51 12.45
CA VAL A 32 -4.26 -12.74 11.80
C VAL A 32 -5.31 -13.40 12.68
N PHE A 33 -6.48 -13.67 12.10
CA PHE A 33 -7.63 -14.24 12.76
C PHE A 33 -7.90 -15.64 12.20
N GLU A 34 -7.63 -16.68 12.99
CA GLU A 34 -7.94 -18.07 12.65
C GLU A 34 -9.46 -18.27 12.57
N LEU A 35 -9.91 -18.86 11.46
CA LEU A 35 -11.32 -19.11 11.17
C LEU A 35 -11.44 -20.30 10.19
N PRO A 36 -12.40 -21.23 10.36
CA PRO A 36 -12.55 -22.37 9.46
C PRO A 36 -12.74 -21.93 8.00
N SER A 37 -12.12 -22.66 7.05
CA SER A 37 -12.13 -22.32 5.63
C SER A 37 -13.54 -22.16 5.06
N ASN A 38 -14.45 -23.07 5.40
CA ASN A 38 -15.85 -23.02 4.95
C ASN A 38 -16.57 -21.75 5.43
N VAL A 39 -16.23 -21.23 6.61
CA VAL A 39 -16.81 -19.99 7.12
C VAL A 39 -16.21 -18.77 6.39
N ILE A 40 -14.94 -18.83 5.99
CA ILE A 40 -14.31 -17.81 5.14
C ILE A 40 -14.99 -17.81 3.76
N GLU A 41 -15.08 -18.97 3.12
CA GLU A 41 -15.74 -19.15 1.81
C GLU A 41 -17.17 -18.57 1.81
N ASP A 42 -17.99 -18.92 2.82
CA ASP A 42 -19.36 -18.41 2.98
C ASP A 42 -19.40 -16.88 3.18
N ARG A 43 -18.48 -16.30 3.96
CA ARG A 43 -18.45 -14.86 4.26
C ARG A 43 -17.97 -14.03 3.06
N PHE A 44 -17.07 -14.57 2.26
CA PHE A 44 -16.47 -13.90 1.11
C PHE A 44 -17.14 -14.24 -0.22
N LEU A 45 -18.07 -15.19 -0.23
CA LEU A 45 -18.76 -15.68 -1.41
C LEU A 45 -17.79 -16.22 -2.47
N VAL A 46 -16.76 -16.94 -2.02
CA VAL A 46 -15.72 -17.52 -2.89
C VAL A 46 -15.82 -19.05 -2.91
N PRO A 47 -15.54 -19.72 -4.05
CA PRO A 47 -15.41 -21.17 -4.12
C PRO A 47 -14.28 -21.71 -3.25
N GLU A 48 -14.33 -23.01 -2.96
CA GLU A 48 -13.25 -23.73 -2.28
C GLU A 48 -11.91 -23.53 -3.01
N GLY A 49 -10.89 -23.15 -2.26
CA GLY A 49 -9.53 -22.92 -2.77
C GLY A 49 -9.31 -21.56 -3.45
N GLU A 50 -10.35 -20.75 -3.61
CA GLU A 50 -10.22 -19.35 -4.03
C GLU A 50 -10.11 -18.41 -2.83
N GLY A 51 -9.79 -17.14 -3.11
CA GLY A 51 -9.63 -16.12 -2.08
C GLY A 51 -10.01 -14.74 -2.57
N ALA A 52 -10.22 -13.83 -1.63
CA ALA A 52 -10.57 -12.45 -1.86
C ALA A 52 -9.57 -11.51 -1.19
N ALA A 53 -9.36 -10.37 -1.84
CA ALA A 53 -8.61 -9.25 -1.29
C ALA A 53 -9.49 -8.00 -1.30
N MET A 54 -9.69 -7.42 -0.12
CA MET A 54 -10.44 -6.18 0.06
C MET A 54 -9.49 -5.09 0.54
N LEU A 55 -9.56 -3.94 -0.13
CA LEU A 55 -8.83 -2.73 0.24
C LEU A 55 -9.82 -1.68 0.70
N PHE A 56 -9.45 -0.94 1.74
CA PHE A 56 -10.31 0.01 2.42
C PHE A 56 -9.63 1.37 2.46
N VAL A 57 -10.43 2.40 2.23
CA VAL A 57 -10.02 3.81 2.32
C VAL A 57 -11.13 4.57 3.03
N GLY A 58 -10.77 5.56 3.84
CA GLY A 58 -11.74 6.35 4.60
C GLY A 58 -11.63 6.15 6.09
N ASP A 59 -12.75 5.75 6.70
CA ASP A 59 -12.94 5.65 8.15
C ASP A 59 -11.89 4.76 8.82
N CYS A 60 -11.31 3.79 8.11
CA CYS A 60 -10.23 2.95 8.64
C CYS A 60 -9.04 3.77 9.16
N THR A 61 -8.70 4.88 8.51
CA THR A 61 -7.57 5.76 8.88
C THR A 61 -8.03 7.11 9.41
N HIS A 62 -9.31 7.24 9.79
CA HIS A 62 -9.90 8.52 10.22
C HIS A 62 -9.69 9.67 9.21
N GLY A 63 -9.70 9.34 7.92
CA GLY A 63 -9.52 10.32 6.85
C GLY A 63 -8.07 10.72 6.56
N ASN A 64 -7.09 10.07 7.19
CA ASN A 64 -5.67 10.29 6.93
C ASN A 64 -5.15 9.41 5.77
N VAL A 65 -4.03 9.83 5.17
CA VAL A 65 -3.35 9.08 4.10
C VAL A 65 -2.96 7.70 4.60
N GLY A 66 -3.54 6.67 3.97
CA GLY A 66 -3.37 5.28 4.34
C GLY A 66 -4.57 4.44 3.94
N GLY A 67 -4.58 3.18 4.37
CA GLY A 67 -5.67 2.28 4.03
C GLY A 67 -5.68 1.01 4.86
N GLY A 68 -6.85 0.40 4.92
CA GLY A 68 -7.04 -0.93 5.49
C GLY A 68 -6.94 -2.00 4.42
N PHE A 69 -6.61 -3.22 4.82
CA PHE A 69 -6.71 -4.39 3.98
C PHE A 69 -7.30 -5.57 4.75
N LEU A 70 -8.02 -6.42 4.02
CA LEU A 70 -8.53 -7.68 4.52
C LEU A 70 -8.33 -8.74 3.44
N TYR A 71 -7.49 -9.74 3.75
CA TYR A 71 -7.18 -10.86 2.85
C TYR A 71 -7.62 -12.19 3.46
N THR A 72 -8.20 -13.05 2.62
CA THR A 72 -8.49 -14.44 3.00
C THR A 72 -7.24 -15.30 2.86
N ASN A 73 -6.86 -16.01 3.92
CA ASN A 73 -5.94 -17.14 3.84
C ASN A 73 -6.76 -18.44 3.79
N ARG A 74 -6.08 -19.60 3.85
CA ARG A 74 -6.75 -20.91 3.83
C ARG A 74 -7.64 -21.16 5.06
N ASP A 75 -7.10 -20.88 6.24
CA ASP A 75 -7.70 -21.17 7.56
C ASP A 75 -7.65 -19.94 8.50
N SER A 76 -7.45 -18.77 7.91
CA SER A 76 -7.38 -17.51 8.64
C SER A 76 -7.70 -16.31 7.76
N ILE A 77 -7.88 -15.16 8.39
CA ILE A 77 -8.06 -13.86 7.76
C ILE A 77 -6.93 -12.94 8.21
N SER A 78 -6.27 -12.28 7.26
CA SER A 78 -5.33 -11.19 7.55
C SER A 78 -6.06 -9.87 7.50
N LEU A 79 -6.18 -9.18 8.63
CA LEU A 79 -6.72 -7.82 8.72
C LEU A 79 -5.57 -6.88 9.08
N GLY A 80 -5.40 -5.81 8.32
CA GLY A 80 -4.37 -4.84 8.64
C GLY A 80 -4.69 -3.45 8.16
N LEU A 81 -3.81 -2.54 8.54
CA LEU A 81 -3.92 -1.12 8.26
C LEU A 81 -2.53 -0.54 8.07
N VAL A 82 -2.41 0.38 7.12
CA VAL A 82 -1.18 1.11 6.81
C VAL A 82 -1.46 2.60 6.87
N ALA A 83 -0.56 3.36 7.49
CA ALA A 83 -0.62 4.82 7.52
C ALA A 83 0.80 5.41 7.40
N THR A 84 0.93 6.60 6.79
CA THR A 84 2.23 7.24 6.59
C THR A 84 2.88 7.61 7.94
N ILE A 85 4.19 7.45 8.04
CA ILE A 85 4.92 7.74 9.30
C ILE A 85 4.87 9.22 9.64
N SER A 86 4.77 10.10 8.63
CA SER A 86 4.62 11.55 8.83
C SER A 86 3.46 11.92 9.74
N LEU A 87 2.35 11.15 9.74
CA LEU A 87 1.21 11.39 10.62
C LEU A 87 1.58 11.34 12.10
N ALA A 88 2.52 10.48 12.48
CA ALA A 88 2.94 10.29 13.87
C ALA A 88 4.26 11.01 14.21
N ALA A 89 4.95 11.59 13.22
CA ALA A 89 6.34 12.04 13.36
C ALA A 89 6.51 13.27 14.25
N ASP A 90 5.49 14.12 14.37
CA ASP A 90 5.49 15.36 15.17
C ASP A 90 4.75 15.21 16.51
N GLY A 91 4.19 14.02 16.79
CA GLY A 91 3.38 13.76 17.98
C GLY A 91 1.97 14.35 17.93
N ALA A 92 1.52 14.86 16.78
CA ALA A 92 0.17 15.41 16.59
C ALA A 92 -0.89 14.34 16.26
N ASN A 93 -0.50 13.07 16.12
CA ASN A 93 -1.45 12.01 15.81
C ASN A 93 -2.38 11.72 16.99
N GLU A 94 -3.62 12.19 16.93
CA GLU A 94 -4.65 11.90 17.92
C GLU A 94 -4.99 10.41 17.99
N THR A 95 -4.88 9.70 16.85
CA THR A 95 -5.23 8.27 16.75
C THR A 95 -4.05 7.46 16.23
N PRO A 96 -3.25 6.82 17.10
CA PRO A 96 -2.12 6.03 16.66
C PRO A 96 -2.57 4.82 15.82
N VAL A 97 -1.69 4.31 14.96
CA VAL A 97 -2.01 3.28 13.96
C VAL A 97 -2.58 1.99 14.56
N TYR A 98 -2.14 1.60 15.77
CA TYR A 98 -2.73 0.45 16.47
C TYR A 98 -4.18 0.71 16.89
N GLN A 99 -4.52 1.94 17.28
CA GLN A 99 -5.89 2.32 17.62
C GLN A 99 -6.76 2.40 16.37
N MET A 100 -6.22 2.93 15.26
CA MET A 100 -6.89 2.89 13.95
C MET A 100 -7.25 1.45 13.55
N LEU A 101 -6.35 0.47 13.76
CA LEU A 101 -6.66 -0.94 13.52
C LEU A 101 -7.77 -1.47 14.43
N GLU A 102 -7.76 -1.12 15.72
CA GLU A 102 -8.81 -1.53 16.65
C GLU A 102 -10.18 -0.94 16.27
N ASP A 103 -10.23 0.32 15.83
CA ASP A 103 -11.45 0.95 15.32
C ASP A 103 -11.91 0.29 14.02
N PHE A 104 -10.98 0.06 13.09
CA PHE A 104 -11.24 -0.61 11.82
C PHE A 104 -11.76 -2.04 12.02
N LYS A 105 -11.20 -2.77 12.98
CA LYS A 105 -11.68 -4.11 13.38
C LYS A 105 -13.13 -4.09 13.86
N ASN A 106 -13.54 -3.02 14.54
CA ASN A 106 -14.91 -2.82 15.03
C ASN A 106 -15.85 -2.20 13.99
N HIS A 107 -15.34 -1.82 12.81
CA HIS A 107 -16.14 -1.21 11.75
C HIS A 107 -17.26 -2.17 11.29
N PRO A 108 -18.49 -1.68 11.00
CA PRO A 108 -19.62 -2.54 10.60
C PRO A 108 -19.38 -3.42 9.37
N ALA A 109 -18.47 -3.02 8.47
CA ALA A 109 -18.08 -3.83 7.31
C ALA A 109 -17.05 -4.94 7.63
N VAL A 110 -16.39 -4.88 8.80
CA VAL A 110 -15.29 -5.79 9.19
C VAL A 110 -15.70 -6.68 10.36
N ALA A 111 -16.28 -6.11 11.41
CA ALA A 111 -16.61 -6.85 12.63
C ALA A 111 -17.45 -8.13 12.38
N PRO A 112 -18.45 -8.14 11.47
CA PRO A 112 -19.18 -9.37 11.13
C PRO A 112 -18.32 -10.43 10.45
N VAL A 113 -17.32 -10.00 9.68
CA VAL A 113 -16.43 -10.85 8.87
C VAL A 113 -15.44 -11.62 9.73
N ILE A 114 -15.01 -11.06 10.86
CA ILE A 114 -14.08 -11.70 11.81
C ILE A 114 -14.78 -12.23 13.06
N ARG A 115 -16.11 -12.14 13.15
CA ARG A 115 -16.88 -12.57 14.32
C ARG A 115 -16.63 -14.05 14.62
N GLY A 116 -16.29 -14.34 15.88
CA GLY A 116 -16.00 -15.69 16.37
C GLY A 116 -14.62 -16.24 15.95
N ALA A 117 -13.81 -15.46 15.23
CA ALA A 117 -12.45 -15.83 14.89
C ALA A 117 -11.51 -15.67 16.09
N LYS A 118 -10.44 -16.44 16.12
CA LYS A 118 -9.42 -16.39 17.16
C LYS A 118 -8.22 -15.58 16.68
N LEU A 119 -7.84 -14.53 17.40
CA LEU A 119 -6.61 -13.79 17.12
C LEU A 119 -5.39 -14.67 17.42
N VAL A 120 -4.55 -14.91 16.42
CA VAL A 120 -3.36 -15.79 16.53
C VAL A 120 -2.03 -15.08 16.28
N GLU A 121 -2.05 -13.92 15.61
CA GLU A 121 -0.86 -13.12 15.36
C GLU A 121 -1.19 -11.63 15.44
N HIS A 122 -0.27 -10.85 16.00
CA HIS A 122 -0.27 -9.40 15.91
C HIS A 122 1.14 -8.95 15.53
N SER A 123 1.27 -8.18 14.45
CA SER A 123 2.56 -7.78 13.87
C SER A 123 2.54 -6.35 13.37
N GLY A 124 3.73 -5.77 13.26
CA GLY A 124 3.95 -4.45 12.66
C GLY A 124 5.15 -4.50 11.73
N HIS A 125 5.08 -3.72 10.65
CA HIS A 125 6.17 -3.58 9.68
C HIS A 125 6.18 -2.19 9.07
N MET A 126 7.32 -1.74 8.55
CA MET A 126 7.35 -0.50 7.74
C MET A 126 7.27 -0.86 6.27
N VAL A 127 6.79 0.07 5.45
CA VAL A 127 6.70 -0.12 4.00
C VAL A 127 7.24 1.12 3.29
N PRO A 128 8.10 0.97 2.26
CA PRO A 128 8.50 2.10 1.41
C PRO A 128 7.32 2.58 0.56
N GLU A 129 7.08 3.90 0.53
CA GLU A 129 6.00 4.52 -0.27
C GLU A 129 6.47 5.68 -1.14
N GLY A 130 7.75 6.08 -1.05
CA GLY A 130 8.32 7.20 -1.81
C GLY A 130 8.49 6.97 -3.33
N GLY A 131 8.17 5.77 -3.83
CA GLY A 131 8.26 5.40 -5.25
C GLY A 131 9.67 5.55 -5.84
N TYR A 132 9.77 5.76 -7.16
CA TYR A 132 11.07 5.82 -7.84
C TYR A 132 12.05 6.85 -7.26
N GLY A 133 11.55 7.98 -6.74
CA GLY A 133 12.38 9.05 -6.18
C GLY A 133 13.13 8.67 -4.89
N MET A 134 12.78 7.56 -4.25
CA MET A 134 13.48 7.08 -3.05
C MET A 134 14.50 5.97 -3.35
N VAL A 135 14.51 5.40 -4.56
CA VAL A 135 15.39 4.29 -4.92
C VAL A 135 16.85 4.77 -4.83
N PRO A 136 17.65 4.22 -3.91
CA PRO A 136 19.01 4.69 -3.70
C PRO A 136 19.97 4.05 -4.73
N LYS A 137 21.27 4.31 -4.59
CA LYS A 137 22.27 3.49 -5.30
C LYS A 137 22.15 2.03 -4.81
N TYR A 138 22.11 1.09 -5.75
CA TYR A 138 21.92 -0.34 -5.47
C TYR A 138 23.01 -1.26 -6.07
N VAL A 139 24.07 -0.68 -6.66
CA VAL A 139 25.29 -1.38 -7.12
C VAL A 139 26.51 -0.71 -6.54
N PHE A 140 27.38 -1.46 -5.88
CA PHE A 140 28.60 -1.02 -5.21
C PHE A 140 29.73 -2.01 -5.48
N ASP A 141 30.97 -1.62 -5.14
CA ASP A 141 32.09 -2.56 -5.15
C ASP A 141 31.82 -3.68 -4.13
N GLY A 142 31.77 -4.92 -4.64
CA GLY A 142 31.51 -6.13 -3.86
C GLY A 142 30.08 -6.26 -3.33
N CYS A 143 29.15 -5.38 -3.70
CA CYS A 143 27.83 -5.35 -3.07
C CYS A 143 26.70 -4.93 -4.02
N LEU A 144 25.57 -5.63 -3.90
CA LEU A 144 24.30 -5.34 -4.58
C LEU A 144 23.20 -5.19 -3.54
N VAL A 145 22.24 -4.30 -3.78
CA VAL A 145 21.07 -4.09 -2.90
C VAL A 145 19.79 -4.50 -3.64
N ALA A 146 18.93 -5.29 -2.99
CA ALA A 146 17.71 -5.82 -3.59
C ALA A 146 16.50 -5.72 -2.63
N GLY A 147 15.30 -5.90 -3.17
CA GLY A 147 14.04 -5.80 -2.44
C GLY A 147 13.81 -4.45 -1.78
N GLU A 148 13.15 -4.46 -0.62
CA GLU A 148 12.83 -3.23 0.11
C GLU A 148 14.06 -2.49 0.63
N SER A 149 15.22 -3.16 0.75
CA SER A 149 16.49 -2.48 1.07
C SER A 149 16.91 -1.50 -0.04
N ALA A 150 16.45 -1.71 -1.27
CA ALA A 150 16.60 -0.79 -2.40
C ALA A 150 15.36 0.11 -2.59
N GLY A 151 14.45 0.18 -1.61
CA GLY A 151 13.23 0.98 -1.70
C GLY A 151 12.22 0.48 -2.73
N LEU A 152 12.30 -0.79 -3.13
CA LEU A 152 11.49 -1.36 -4.21
C LEU A 152 10.10 -1.75 -3.71
N CYS A 153 9.19 -0.78 -3.70
CA CYS A 153 7.79 -0.97 -3.37
C CYS A 153 6.93 0.03 -4.16
N MET A 154 5.74 -0.40 -4.55
CA MET A 154 4.78 0.40 -5.28
C MET A 154 3.41 0.29 -4.62
N ASN A 155 2.93 1.41 -4.09
CA ASN A 155 1.57 1.55 -3.58
C ASN A 155 0.75 2.47 -4.50
N MET A 156 -0.21 1.90 -5.22
CA MET A 156 -1.13 2.60 -6.11
C MET A 156 -2.51 2.86 -5.47
N GLY A 157 -2.68 2.53 -4.19
CA GLY A 157 -3.95 2.59 -3.45
C GLY A 157 -4.90 1.43 -3.78
N TYR A 158 -5.06 1.09 -5.07
CA TYR A 158 -5.84 -0.08 -5.52
C TYR A 158 -4.98 -1.32 -5.78
N GLN A 159 -3.65 -1.16 -5.78
CA GLN A 159 -2.70 -2.23 -5.98
C GLN A 159 -1.44 -1.93 -5.16
N VAL A 160 -0.98 -2.92 -4.39
CA VAL A 160 0.26 -2.82 -3.61
C VAL A 160 1.20 -3.94 -4.06
N ARG A 161 2.38 -3.56 -4.53
CA ARG A 161 3.41 -4.46 -5.08
C ARG A 161 4.73 -4.22 -4.39
N GLY A 162 5.46 -5.30 -4.16
CA GLY A 162 6.72 -5.25 -3.39
C GLY A 162 7.35 -6.63 -3.27
N MET A 163 6.54 -7.66 -3.01
CA MET A 163 7.02 -9.05 -2.97
C MET A 163 7.57 -9.51 -4.32
N ASP A 164 6.85 -9.22 -5.40
CA ASP A 164 7.24 -9.49 -6.77
C ASP A 164 8.48 -8.67 -7.19
N PHE A 165 8.58 -7.42 -6.74
CA PHE A 165 9.78 -6.60 -6.94
C PHE A 165 10.99 -7.16 -6.18
N ALA A 166 10.79 -7.63 -4.96
CA ALA A 166 11.82 -8.27 -4.15
C ALA A 166 12.32 -9.57 -4.75
N VAL A 167 11.41 -10.44 -5.22
CA VAL A 167 11.77 -11.69 -5.90
C VAL A 167 12.53 -11.41 -7.19
N ALA A 168 12.02 -10.52 -8.04
CA ALA A 168 12.65 -10.19 -9.31
C ALA A 168 14.04 -9.55 -9.12
N SER A 169 14.16 -8.55 -8.23
CA SER A 169 15.44 -7.92 -7.92
C SER A 169 16.44 -8.88 -7.28
N GLY A 170 15.98 -9.76 -6.38
CA GLY A 170 16.82 -10.81 -5.79
C GLY A 170 17.37 -11.78 -6.83
N GLN A 171 16.52 -12.23 -7.77
CA GLN A 171 16.94 -13.08 -8.88
C GLN A 171 17.99 -12.39 -9.77
N MET A 172 17.72 -11.15 -10.19
CA MET A 172 18.64 -10.39 -11.03
C MET A 172 19.98 -10.12 -10.32
N ALA A 173 19.94 -9.81 -9.02
CA ALA A 173 21.15 -9.61 -8.21
C ALA A 173 21.96 -10.89 -8.09
N GLY A 174 21.30 -12.04 -7.87
CA GLY A 174 21.95 -13.35 -7.81
C GLY A 174 22.65 -13.70 -9.13
N GLN A 175 21.97 -13.52 -10.26
CA GLN A 175 22.53 -13.78 -11.58
C GLN A 175 23.74 -12.87 -11.88
N ALA A 176 23.67 -11.58 -11.53
CA ALA A 176 24.79 -10.65 -11.69
C ALA A 176 25.98 -11.01 -10.78
N ALA A 177 25.72 -11.43 -9.54
CA ALA A 177 26.76 -11.85 -8.61
C ALA A 177 27.50 -13.10 -9.12
N VAL A 178 26.79 -14.10 -9.65
CA VAL A 178 27.42 -15.28 -10.25
C VAL A 178 28.32 -14.89 -11.43
N ARG A 179 27.82 -14.07 -12.37
CA ARG A 179 28.62 -13.59 -13.51
C ARG A 179 29.89 -12.85 -13.07
N ALA A 180 29.79 -11.98 -12.07
CA ALA A 180 30.92 -11.23 -11.52
C ALA A 180 31.96 -12.15 -10.88
N LEU A 181 31.52 -13.17 -10.13
CA LEU A 181 32.39 -14.18 -9.53
C LEU A 181 33.10 -15.02 -10.59
N ASP A 182 32.37 -15.48 -11.62
CA ASP A 182 32.95 -16.26 -12.73
C ASP A 182 33.99 -15.46 -13.52
N ALA A 183 33.75 -14.15 -13.71
CA ALA A 183 34.67 -13.24 -14.37
C ALA A 183 35.86 -12.81 -13.49
N GLY A 184 35.82 -13.10 -12.19
CA GLY A 184 36.84 -12.64 -11.23
C GLY A 184 36.83 -11.14 -10.97
N ASP A 185 35.73 -10.44 -11.29
CA ASP A 185 35.56 -8.99 -11.09
C ASP A 185 34.28 -8.71 -10.30
N THR A 186 34.44 -8.52 -8.99
CA THR A 186 33.35 -8.12 -8.09
C THR A 186 33.31 -6.61 -7.86
N SER A 187 34.02 -5.80 -8.66
CA SER A 187 33.88 -4.34 -8.59
C SER A 187 32.47 -3.90 -9.02
N ALA A 188 32.15 -2.63 -8.82
CA ALA A 188 30.90 -2.05 -9.32
C ALA A 188 30.77 -2.19 -10.84
N ALA A 189 31.89 -2.23 -11.58
CA ALA A 189 31.90 -2.45 -13.02
C ALA A 189 31.53 -3.90 -13.37
N GLY A 190 32.15 -4.89 -12.72
CA GLY A 190 31.80 -6.31 -12.92
C GLY A 190 30.36 -6.63 -12.49
N LEU A 191 29.82 -5.90 -11.52
CA LEU A 191 28.44 -6.03 -11.04
C LEU A 191 27.42 -5.20 -11.83
N SER A 192 27.85 -4.42 -12.83
CA SER A 192 26.99 -3.49 -13.58
C SER A 192 25.82 -4.16 -14.32
N SER A 193 25.95 -5.44 -14.67
CA SER A 193 24.86 -6.21 -15.29
C SER A 193 23.58 -6.27 -14.43
N TYR A 194 23.68 -6.09 -13.10
CA TYR A 194 22.49 -5.96 -12.25
C TYR A 194 21.74 -4.65 -12.52
N LYS A 195 22.47 -3.54 -12.72
CA LYS A 195 21.87 -2.24 -13.05
C LYS A 195 21.15 -2.32 -14.39
N GLU A 196 21.78 -2.88 -15.40
CA GLU A 196 21.16 -3.05 -16.72
C GLU A 196 19.89 -3.91 -16.64
N ALA A 197 19.94 -5.03 -15.90
CA ALA A 197 18.78 -5.89 -15.70
C ALA A 197 17.64 -5.17 -14.96
N MET A 198 17.94 -4.46 -13.86
CA MET A 198 16.96 -3.70 -13.11
C MET A 198 16.29 -2.62 -13.96
N GLU A 199 17.07 -1.80 -14.66
CA GLU A 199 16.60 -0.71 -15.53
C GLU A 199 15.77 -1.21 -16.72
N GLY A 200 16.10 -2.40 -17.24
CA GLY A 200 15.35 -3.08 -18.30
C GLY A 200 14.14 -3.88 -17.81
N SER A 201 13.95 -4.05 -16.50
CA SER A 201 12.88 -4.86 -15.92
C SER A 201 11.61 -4.05 -15.61
N PHE A 202 10.51 -4.78 -15.41
CA PHE A 202 9.25 -4.21 -14.94
C PHE A 202 9.42 -3.47 -13.59
N VAL A 203 10.39 -3.84 -12.75
CA VAL A 203 10.57 -3.23 -11.43
C VAL A 203 10.85 -1.73 -11.54
N ILE A 204 11.90 -1.34 -12.28
CA ILE A 204 12.25 0.08 -12.44
C ILE A 204 11.31 0.78 -13.44
N GLN A 205 10.85 0.08 -14.47
CA GLN A 205 9.95 0.67 -15.47
C GLN A 205 8.60 1.04 -14.87
N ASP A 206 8.01 0.17 -14.04
CA ASP A 206 6.76 0.46 -13.35
C ASP A 206 6.98 1.64 -12.39
N LEU A 207 8.03 1.59 -11.55
CA LEU A 207 8.33 2.68 -10.60
C LEU A 207 8.50 4.03 -11.30
N ARG A 208 9.14 4.08 -12.47
CA ARG A 208 9.30 5.29 -13.28
C ARG A 208 7.97 5.77 -13.84
N THR A 209 7.16 4.85 -14.39
CA THR A 209 5.84 5.14 -14.95
C THR A 209 4.97 5.86 -13.92
N PHE A 210 4.93 5.34 -12.70
CA PHE A 210 4.12 5.87 -11.61
C PHE A 210 4.89 6.78 -10.64
N SER A 211 6.01 7.36 -11.06
CA SER A 211 6.90 8.15 -10.20
C SER A 211 6.25 9.38 -9.56
N LYS A 212 5.17 9.90 -10.16
CA LYS A 212 4.41 11.05 -9.64
C LYS A 212 3.34 10.65 -8.64
N TRP A 213 2.90 9.38 -8.67
CA TRP A 213 1.75 8.91 -7.90
C TRP A 213 1.91 9.11 -6.38
N PRO A 214 3.05 8.76 -5.74
CA PRO A 214 3.22 8.97 -4.29
C PRO A 214 2.93 10.40 -3.83
N HIS A 215 3.45 11.38 -4.57
CA HIS A 215 3.23 12.79 -4.24
C HIS A 215 1.79 13.26 -4.51
N VAL A 216 1.10 12.65 -5.48
CA VAL A 216 -0.34 12.90 -5.68
C VAL A 216 -1.13 12.36 -4.50
N MET A 217 -0.85 11.12 -4.08
CA MET A 217 -1.54 10.46 -2.97
C MET A 217 -1.33 11.21 -1.64
N GLU A 218 -0.10 11.60 -1.34
CA GLU A 218 0.24 12.37 -0.12
C GLU A 218 -0.48 13.73 -0.07
N GLY A 219 -0.66 14.40 -1.22
CA GLY A 219 -1.33 15.70 -1.30
C GLY A 219 -2.83 15.64 -1.55
N TRP A 220 -3.47 14.47 -1.41
CA TRP A 220 -4.88 14.26 -1.76
C TRP A 220 -5.74 13.88 -0.55
N ASP A 221 -5.75 14.72 0.49
CA ASP A 221 -6.49 14.51 1.74
C ASP A 221 -7.97 14.14 1.53
N ARG A 222 -8.61 14.76 0.53
CA ARG A 222 -10.03 14.53 0.20
C ARG A 222 -10.33 13.10 -0.27
N MET A 223 -9.34 12.41 -0.82
CA MET A 223 -9.46 10.98 -1.19
C MET A 223 -9.72 10.12 0.04
N PHE A 224 -9.13 10.49 1.18
CA PHE A 224 -9.22 9.75 2.42
C PHE A 224 -10.36 10.26 3.30
N ALA A 225 -10.63 11.57 3.35
CA ALA A 225 -11.70 12.11 4.20
C ALA A 225 -13.05 12.26 3.49
N GLU A 226 -13.07 12.90 2.32
CA GLU A 226 -14.33 13.37 1.74
C GLU A 226 -14.95 12.35 0.78
N TYR A 227 -14.19 11.83 -0.17
CA TYR A 227 -14.74 10.97 -1.23
C TYR A 227 -15.41 9.68 -0.74
N PRO A 228 -14.90 8.99 0.31
CA PRO A 228 -15.61 7.85 0.88
C PRO A 228 -17.00 8.23 1.42
N VAL A 229 -17.09 9.38 2.11
CA VAL A 229 -18.35 9.92 2.62
C VAL A 229 -19.28 10.33 1.46
N MET A 230 -18.73 10.92 0.38
CA MET A 230 -19.50 11.29 -0.81
C MET A 230 -20.11 10.05 -1.47
N ALA A 231 -19.32 8.99 -1.62
CA ALA A 231 -19.78 7.73 -2.18
C ALA A 231 -20.91 7.15 -1.32
N ARG A 232 -20.71 7.07 0.01
CA ARG A 232 -21.75 6.63 0.95
C ARG A 232 -23.05 7.43 0.78
N ASP A 233 -22.98 8.75 0.73
CA ASP A 233 -24.16 9.61 0.61
C ASP A 233 -24.87 9.40 -0.74
N ILE A 234 -24.12 9.22 -1.82
CA ILE A 234 -24.66 8.85 -3.14
C ILE A 234 -25.36 7.49 -3.08
N PHE A 235 -24.73 6.48 -2.48
CA PHE A 235 -25.30 5.13 -2.35
C PHE A 235 -26.58 5.15 -1.50
N ASN A 236 -26.60 5.88 -0.39
CA ASN A 236 -27.81 6.09 0.41
C ASN A 236 -28.89 6.80 -0.42
N ALA A 237 -28.51 7.81 -1.20
CA ALA A 237 -29.39 8.49 -2.13
C ALA A 237 -29.76 7.65 -3.38
N MET A 238 -29.26 6.43 -3.54
CA MET A 238 -29.67 5.52 -4.61
C MET A 238 -30.55 4.40 -4.08
N PHE A 239 -30.16 3.82 -2.94
CA PHE A 239 -30.69 2.54 -2.47
C PHE A 239 -31.55 2.63 -1.22
N SER A 240 -31.51 3.74 -0.46
CA SER A 240 -32.40 3.92 0.69
C SER A 240 -33.82 4.24 0.23
N VAL A 241 -34.79 3.53 0.83
CA VAL A 241 -36.22 3.72 0.64
C VAL A 241 -36.79 4.28 1.94
N ASP A 242 -37.21 5.54 1.91
CA ASP A 242 -37.67 6.32 3.07
C ASP A 242 -39.19 6.57 3.07
N GLY A 243 -39.91 6.04 2.08
CA GLY A 243 -41.35 6.20 1.93
C GLY A 243 -41.77 7.48 1.19
N GLU A 244 -40.82 8.35 0.82
CA GLU A 244 -41.09 9.55 0.04
C GLU A 244 -41.16 9.27 -1.47
N PRO A 245 -41.93 10.06 -2.25
CA PRO A 245 -41.97 9.93 -3.71
C PRO A 245 -40.58 10.04 -4.33
N GLN A 246 -40.21 9.05 -5.14
CA GLN A 246 -38.90 8.99 -5.77
C GLN A 246 -38.69 10.19 -6.72
N ARG A 247 -37.60 10.93 -6.49
CA ARG A 247 -37.14 12.00 -7.38
C ARG A 247 -36.15 11.44 -8.41
N PRO A 248 -36.02 12.07 -9.59
CA PRO A 248 -34.98 11.71 -10.55
C PRO A 248 -33.59 11.68 -9.90
N LEU A 249 -32.82 10.63 -10.19
CA LEU A 249 -31.54 10.35 -9.52
C LEU A 249 -30.59 11.56 -9.52
N MET A 250 -30.45 12.25 -10.66
CA MET A 250 -29.61 13.45 -10.76
C MET A 250 -30.01 14.55 -9.76
N LYS A 251 -31.30 14.71 -9.45
CA LYS A 251 -31.76 15.71 -8.48
C LYS A 251 -31.41 15.33 -7.04
N ARG A 252 -31.25 14.04 -6.75
CA ARG A 252 -30.81 13.51 -5.44
C ARG A 252 -29.30 13.61 -5.26
N MET A 253 -28.53 13.30 -6.31
CA MET A 253 -27.06 13.27 -6.26
C MET A 253 -26.41 14.66 -6.39
N MET A 254 -26.97 15.56 -7.22
CA MET A 254 -26.34 16.86 -7.52
C MET A 254 -26.05 17.73 -6.28
N PRO A 255 -26.94 17.81 -5.26
CA PRO A 255 -26.62 18.53 -4.02
C PRO A 255 -25.37 17.99 -3.30
N ILE A 256 -25.26 16.67 -3.19
CA ILE A 256 -24.14 15.97 -2.52
C ILE A 256 -22.81 16.30 -3.22
N VAL A 257 -22.80 16.26 -4.56
CA VAL A 257 -21.60 16.56 -5.36
C VAL A 257 -21.26 18.05 -5.30
N LYS A 258 -22.27 18.94 -5.31
CA LYS A 258 -22.06 20.40 -5.25
C LYS A 258 -21.47 20.85 -3.93
N GLU A 259 -21.89 20.27 -2.81
CA GLU A 259 -21.36 20.55 -1.47
C GLU A 259 -19.83 20.37 -1.41
N ARG A 260 -19.30 19.43 -2.20
CA ARG A 260 -17.87 19.10 -2.26
C ARG A 260 -17.13 19.77 -3.43
N GLY A 261 -17.79 20.61 -4.21
CA GLY A 261 -17.16 21.44 -5.25
C GLY A 261 -16.73 20.68 -6.52
N LEU A 262 -17.57 20.76 -7.56
CA LEU A 262 -17.39 20.11 -8.86
C LEU A 262 -16.05 20.38 -9.56
N PHE A 263 -15.59 21.64 -9.58
CA PHE A 263 -14.34 22.00 -10.27
C PHE A 263 -13.09 21.47 -9.56
N LYS A 264 -13.10 21.43 -8.22
CA LYS A 264 -12.01 20.86 -7.43
C LYS A 264 -11.92 19.35 -7.65
N LEU A 265 -13.07 18.66 -7.57
CA LEU A 265 -13.18 17.23 -7.87
C LEU A 265 -12.64 16.90 -9.26
N ALA A 266 -13.07 17.63 -10.29
CA ALA A 266 -12.58 17.42 -11.66
C ALA A 266 -11.07 17.65 -11.81
N GLY A 267 -10.52 18.65 -11.13
CA GLY A 267 -9.08 18.94 -11.11
C GLY A 267 -8.26 17.83 -10.45
N GLU A 268 -8.73 17.33 -9.31
CA GLU A 268 -8.07 16.25 -8.55
C GLU A 268 -8.12 14.93 -9.33
N VAL A 269 -9.28 14.55 -9.87
CA VAL A 269 -9.41 13.36 -10.75
C VAL A 269 -8.48 13.47 -11.96
N ARG A 270 -8.41 14.65 -12.60
CA ARG A 270 -7.49 14.87 -13.73
C ARG A 270 -6.02 14.73 -13.32
N LYS A 271 -5.64 15.19 -12.12
CA LYS A 271 -4.27 15.06 -11.59
C LYS A 271 -3.92 13.59 -11.33
N ALA A 272 -4.86 12.83 -10.76
CA ALA A 272 -4.73 11.40 -10.53
C ALA A 272 -4.55 10.63 -11.83
N VAL A 273 -5.46 10.82 -12.81
CA VAL A 273 -5.41 10.15 -14.12
C VAL A 273 -4.15 10.47 -14.91
N LYS A 274 -3.52 11.63 -14.70
CA LYS A 274 -2.24 11.98 -15.34
C LYS A 274 -1.01 11.36 -14.67
N SER A 275 -1.18 10.85 -13.45
CA SER A 275 -0.11 10.32 -12.60
C SER A 275 -0.14 8.78 -12.51
N LEU A 276 -1.29 8.20 -12.84
CA LEU A 276 -1.48 6.83 -13.33
C LEU A 276 -1.11 6.78 -14.83
#